data_AF-A0A068NZ25-F1
#
_entry.id   AF-A0A068NZ25-F1
#
_cell.length_a   1.000
_cell.length_b   1.000
_cell.length_c   1.000
_cell.angle_alpha   90.00
_cell.angle_beta   90.00
_cell.angle_gamma   90.00
#
_symmetry.space_group_name_H-M   'P 1'
#
loop_
_entity.id
_entity.type
_entity.pdbx_description
1 polymer ?
#
loop_
_entity_poly.entity_id
_entity_poly.type
_entity_poly.pdbx_seq_one_letter_code
_entity_poly.pdbx_strand_id
1 'polypeptide(L)'
;MPNLIANIFGVEQWLVILVLALLLFGGKKIPELMRGVGKGVGELQKGLEEGKRQITQSMHEDDSEAKSHEPKETVKRSESDVASSSK
;
A
#
# COMPACT_ATOMS: atom_id res chain seq x y z
N MET A 1 42.83 11.45 -2.52
CA MET A 1 42.37 11.27 -3.91
C MET A 1 40.89 10.90 -3.88
N PRO A 2 39.97 11.85 -3.79
CA PRO A 2 38.58 11.52 -3.50
C PRO A 2 37.81 11.15 -4.77
N ASN A 3 37.10 10.02 -4.69
CA ASN A 3 35.81 9.78 -5.33
C ASN A 3 35.75 9.47 -6.84
N LEU A 4 36.68 8.68 -7.39
CA LEU A 4 36.47 8.10 -8.73
C LEU A 4 35.33 7.05 -8.73
N ILE A 5 35.15 6.34 -7.62
CA ILE A 5 34.19 5.23 -7.46
C ILE A 5 32.77 5.71 -7.11
N ALA A 6 32.64 6.85 -6.44
CA ALA A 6 31.33 7.42 -6.13
C ALA A 6 30.69 8.06 -7.37
N ASN A 7 31.52 8.54 -8.30
CA ASN A 7 31.04 9.23 -9.50
C ASN A 7 30.57 8.27 -10.60
N ILE A 8 30.91 6.96 -10.54
CA ILE A 8 30.51 5.95 -11.55
C ILE A 8 29.14 5.30 -11.29
N PHE A 9 28.56 5.47 -10.09
CA PHE A 9 27.19 5.06 -9.77
C PHE A 9 26.25 6.26 -9.62
N GLY A 10 26.67 7.42 -10.14
CA GLY A 10 25.92 8.66 -10.08
C GLY A 10 24.72 8.68 -11.02
N VAL A 11 23.85 9.66 -10.81
CA VAL A 11 22.68 9.93 -11.66
C VAL A 11 23.09 10.09 -13.14
N GLU A 12 24.30 10.58 -13.40
CA GLU A 12 24.82 10.80 -14.76
C GLU A 12 24.91 9.49 -15.57
N GLN A 13 25.41 8.39 -15.00
CA GLN A 13 25.48 7.11 -15.72
C GLN A 13 24.11 6.50 -15.95
N TRP A 14 23.23 6.59 -14.95
CA TRP A 14 21.83 6.16 -15.10
C TRP A 14 21.11 6.94 -16.20
N LEU A 15 21.40 8.24 -16.34
CA LEU A 15 20.85 9.08 -17.40
C LEU A 15 21.36 8.65 -18.78
N VAL A 16 22.65 8.33 -18.92
CA VAL A 16 23.22 7.80 -20.19
C VAL A 16 22.58 6.47 -20.56
N ILE A 17 22.42 5.53 -19.62
CA ILE A 17 21.76 4.25 -19.86
C ILE A 17 20.30 4.46 -20.26
N LEU A 18 19.60 5.38 -19.61
CA LEU A 18 18.21 5.71 -19.93
C LEU A 18 18.10 6.28 -21.35
N VAL A 19 18.98 7.19 -21.76
CA VAL A 19 19.02 7.73 -23.12
C VAL A 19 19.30 6.63 -24.15
N LEU A 20 20.24 5.72 -23.86
CA LEU A 20 20.57 4.61 -24.76
C LEU A 20 19.38 3.64 -24.88
N ALA A 21 18.71 3.32 -23.77
CA ALA A 21 17.49 2.53 -23.77
C ALA A 21 16.37 3.24 -24.55
N LEU A 22 16.22 4.55 -24.41
CA LEU A 22 15.27 5.35 -25.20
C LEU A 22 15.60 5.39 -26.69
N LEU A 23 16.88 5.28 -27.08
CA LEU A 23 17.28 5.15 -28.49
C LEU A 23 16.92 3.77 -29.05
N LEU A 24 17.18 2.70 -28.29
CA LEU A 24 16.90 1.33 -28.70
C LEU A 24 15.40 1.01 -28.74
N PHE A 25 14.68 1.41 -27.70
CA PHE A 25 13.25 1.12 -27.55
C PHE A 25 12.36 2.26 -28.06
N GLY A 26 12.87 3.48 -28.18
CA GLY A 26 12.08 4.67 -28.51
C GLY A 26 11.38 5.27 -27.28
N GLY A 27 11.26 6.60 -27.25
CA GLY A 27 10.63 7.35 -26.13
C GLY A 27 9.16 7.01 -25.84
N LYS A 28 8.47 6.32 -26.74
CA LYS A 28 7.06 5.92 -26.57
C LYS A 28 6.88 4.54 -25.95
N LYS A 29 7.86 3.62 -26.09
CA LYS A 29 7.70 2.23 -25.62
C LYS A 29 7.73 2.11 -24.10
N ILE A 30 8.61 2.85 -23.41
CA ILE A 30 8.68 2.76 -21.94
C ILE A 30 7.38 3.23 -21.27
N PRO A 31 6.78 4.39 -21.62
CA PRO A 31 5.49 4.81 -21.08
C PRO A 31 4.34 3.88 -21.45
N GLU A 32 4.35 3.33 -22.67
CA GLU A 32 3.33 2.40 -23.16
C GLU A 32 3.34 1.08 -22.37
N LEU A 33 4.53 0.52 -22.14
CA LEU A 33 4.74 -0.67 -21.31
C LEU A 33 4.34 -0.41 -19.86
N MET A 34 4.74 0.72 -19.27
CA MET A 34 4.35 1.09 -17.90
C MET A 34 2.82 1.21 -17.76
N ARG A 35 2.12 1.80 -18.74
CA ARG A 35 0.66 1.88 -18.73
C ARG A 35 0.01 0.50 -18.83
N GLY A 36 0.56 -0.40 -19.65
CA GLY A 36 0.10 -1.78 -19.76
C GLY A 36 0.28 -2.58 -18.46
N VAL A 37 1.49 -2.55 -17.90
CA VAL A 37 1.82 -3.21 -16.63
C VAL A 37 1.00 -2.63 -15.47
N GLY A 38 0.88 -1.31 -15.39
CA GLY A 38 0.12 -0.64 -14.33
C GLY A 38 -1.37 -0.99 -14.35
N LYS A 39 -1.98 -1.10 -15.54
CA LYS A 39 -3.35 -1.60 -15.68
C LYS A 39 -3.48 -3.04 -15.25
N GLY A 40 -2.58 -3.91 -15.71
CA GLY A 40 -2.57 -5.34 -15.33
C GLY A 40 -2.45 -5.52 -13.82
N VAL A 41 -1.45 -4.89 -13.18
CA VAL A 41 -1.27 -4.95 -11.72
C VAL A 41 -2.48 -4.37 -10.96
N GLY A 42 -3.13 -3.35 -11.50
CA GLY A 42 -4.36 -2.78 -10.92
C GLY A 42 -5.56 -3.73 -10.98
N GLU A 43 -5.77 -4.41 -12.11
CA GLU A 43 -6.84 -5.41 -12.25
C GLU A 43 -6.56 -6.66 -11.41
N LEU A 44 -5.29 -7.09 -11.32
CA LEU A 44 -4.87 -8.18 -10.44
C LEU A 44 -5.20 -7.86 -8.98
N GLN A 45 -4.83 -6.67 -8.48
CA GLN A 45 -5.15 -6.29 -7.10
C GLN A 45 -6.65 -6.27 -6.81
N LYS A 46 -7.46 -5.74 -7.75
CA LYS A 46 -8.92 -5.76 -7.62
C LYS A 46 -9.49 -7.18 -7.57
N GLY A 47 -9.01 -8.06 -8.45
CA GLY A 47 -9.43 -9.47 -8.45
C GLY A 47 -9.03 -10.21 -7.17
N LEU A 48 -7.84 -9.92 -6.63
CA LEU A 48 -7.39 -10.47 -5.35
C LEU A 48 -8.23 -9.97 -4.17
N GLU A 49 -8.57 -8.67 -4.14
CA GLU A 49 -9.39 -8.09 -3.09
C GLU A 49 -10.83 -8.62 -3.12
N GLU A 50 -11.41 -8.73 -4.32
CA GLU A 50 -12.74 -9.29 -4.54
C GLU A 50 -12.77 -10.78 -4.16
N GLY A 51 -11.79 -11.57 -4.60
CA GLY A 51 -11.66 -12.97 -4.22
C GLY A 51 -11.51 -13.15 -2.70
N LYS A 52 -10.73 -12.29 -2.03
CA LYS A 52 -10.60 -12.31 -0.57
C LYS A 52 -11.93 -11.99 0.13
N ARG A 53 -12.71 -11.01 -0.38
CA ARG A 53 -14.03 -10.67 0.15
C ARG A 53 -15.01 -11.83 0.01
N GLN A 54 -15.04 -12.48 -1.15
CA GLN A 54 -15.91 -13.63 -1.40
C GLN A 54 -15.55 -14.83 -0.51
N ILE A 55 -14.26 -15.12 -0.33
CA ILE A 55 -13.81 -16.18 0.60
C ILE A 55 -14.20 -15.84 2.05
N THR A 56 -14.04 -14.59 2.47
CA THR A 56 -14.40 -14.17 3.83
C THR A 56 -15.92 -14.22 4.05
N GLN A 57 -16.72 -13.86 3.05
CA GLN A 57 -18.18 -13.87 3.12
C GLN A 57 -18.75 -15.29 3.11
N SER A 58 -18.22 -16.16 2.25
CA SER A 58 -18.61 -17.59 2.20
C SER A 58 -18.20 -18.39 3.44
N MET A 59 -17.23 -17.92 4.22
CA MET A 59 -16.88 -18.46 5.54
C MET A 59 -17.75 -17.90 6.68
N HIS A 60 -18.63 -16.93 6.41
CA HIS A 60 -19.47 -16.25 7.41
C HIS A 60 -20.98 -16.49 7.24
N GLU A 61 -21.38 -17.39 6.34
CA GLU A 61 -22.79 -17.73 6.07
C GLU A 61 -23.29 -19.02 6.77
N ASP A 62 -22.52 -19.58 7.73
CA ASP A 62 -22.96 -20.72 8.58
C ASP A 62 -23.16 -20.35 10.06
N ASP A 63 -23.35 -19.07 10.39
CA ASP A 63 -23.82 -18.68 11.73
C ASP A 63 -25.03 -17.73 11.60
N SER A 64 -26.19 -18.33 11.84
CA SER A 64 -27.49 -17.68 11.90
C SER A 64 -27.57 -16.65 13.02
N GLU A 65 -28.17 -15.51 12.69
CA GLU A 65 -29.28 -14.88 13.43
C GLU A 65 -29.26 -14.97 14.97
N ALA A 66 -28.77 -13.94 15.64
CA ALA A 66 -29.34 -13.49 16.91
C ALA A 66 -28.94 -12.04 17.27
N LYS A 67 -29.97 -11.23 17.50
CA LYS A 67 -30.01 -9.98 18.28
C LYS A 67 -29.49 -8.68 17.64
N SER A 68 -30.42 -8.08 16.91
CA SER A 68 -30.88 -6.72 17.23
C SER A 68 -31.02 -6.53 18.75
N HIS A 69 -30.18 -5.70 19.36
CA HIS A 69 -30.51 -4.84 20.51
C HIS A 69 -29.45 -3.73 20.63
N GLU A 70 -29.68 -2.58 19.98
CA GLU A 70 -29.50 -1.32 20.70
C GLU A 70 -30.69 -1.19 21.68
N PRO A 71 -30.52 -0.68 22.93
CA PRO A 71 -30.13 0.71 23.12
C PRO A 71 -29.32 1.04 24.41
N LYS A 72 -28.80 2.27 24.40
CA LYS A 72 -28.64 3.26 25.50
C LYS A 72 -27.64 3.02 26.65
N GLU A 73 -26.64 3.91 26.63
CA GLU A 73 -26.14 4.76 27.73
C GLU A 73 -25.75 4.17 29.10
N THR A 74 -24.84 4.91 29.75
CA THR A 74 -24.28 4.72 31.12
C THR A 74 -23.08 3.76 31.10
N VAL A 75 -21.84 4.15 31.36
CA VAL A 75 -21.34 4.82 32.57
C VAL A 75 -20.05 5.61 32.25
N LYS A 76 -20.12 6.90 32.52
CA LYS A 76 -19.02 7.83 32.74
C LYS A 76 -18.45 7.60 34.15
N ARG A 77 -17.33 6.89 34.32
CA ARG A 77 -16.47 6.97 35.52
C ARG A 77 -15.15 6.19 35.38
N SER A 78 -14.07 6.91 35.12
CA SER A 78 -12.71 6.62 35.62
C SER A 78 -11.99 7.98 35.59
N GLU A 79 -12.22 8.81 36.60
CA GLU A 79 -11.35 8.84 37.79
C GLU A 79 -9.92 9.23 37.39
N SER A 80 -9.80 10.48 36.95
CA SER A 80 -8.56 11.23 36.84
C SER A 80 -8.58 12.26 37.97
N ASP A 81 -8.03 11.91 39.12
CA ASP A 81 -7.48 12.82 40.13
C ASP A 81 -6.85 11.95 41.22
N VAL A 82 -5.82 12.47 41.87
CA VAL A 82 -5.03 11.88 42.97
C VAL A 82 -3.77 11.12 42.53
N ALA A 83 -2.71 11.87 42.26
CA ALA A 83 -1.49 11.83 43.09
C ALA A 83 -0.42 12.81 42.56
N SER A 84 -0.56 14.08 42.93
CA SER A 84 0.61 14.93 43.17
C SER A 84 1.27 14.49 44.48
N SER A 85 2.59 14.63 44.56
CA SER A 85 3.45 14.48 45.74
C SER A 85 4.11 13.11 45.96
N SER A 86 5.27 12.92 45.31
CA SER A 86 6.54 12.57 45.98
C SER A 86 7.65 12.38 44.95
N LYS A 87 8.25 13.47 44.46
CA LYS A 87 9.67 13.83 44.67
C LYS A 87 10.00 15.13 43.95
#